data_AF-A0A1T5JVV7-F1
#
_entry.id   AF-A0A1T5JVV7-F1
#
_cell.length_a   1.000
_cell.length_b   1.000
_cell.length_c   1.000
_cell.angle_alpha   90.00
_cell.angle_beta   90.00
_cell.angle_gamma   90.00
#
_symmetry.space_group_name_H-M   'P 1'
#
loop_
_entity.id
_entity.type
_entity.pdbx_description
1 polymer ?
#
loop_
_entity_poly.entity_id
_entity_poly.type
_entity_poly.pdbx_seq_one_letter_code
_entity_poly.pdbx_strand_id
1 'polypeptide(L)'
;MNPFRTIINAGVSTHTVSLSEKILTLGSCFADAIGSRLTRFKTQTLANPFGVVYNPHSIHRIIQYSVFNETVPEHMYLKHQDIYLHYDFHSEISSLDKENLQHQLNNTIGSTHHFLKDARWLLITYGTAWVYERTDTGEVVANCHKQPASQFQKSLLTQKKIIESFEGMYRALKEFNPEIRIILTVSPVRHIKDTLELNSVSKSILRVSCHTVQEAFPDVEYFPAYEMQLDDLRDYRFYKSDMIHPSEEAEDYIWNQFSARYFDSNLKNFIEKWKPIRQALTHKPFHPTSAAHQKFLRDTLKKMDELKSMVNIEEEIAFVKSQLLTS
;
A
#
# COMPACT_ATOMS: atom_id res chain seq x y z
N MET A 1 10.78 11.71 30.18
CA MET A 1 10.01 10.44 30.28
C MET A 1 8.56 10.78 29.99
N ASN A 2 7.95 10.19 28.97
CA ASN A 2 6.57 10.48 28.58
C ASN A 2 5.64 9.45 29.26
N PRO A 3 4.96 9.76 30.38
CA PRO A 3 4.42 8.74 31.28
C PRO A 3 3.09 8.12 30.80
N PHE A 4 2.61 8.45 29.60
CA PHE A 4 1.30 8.02 29.10
C PHE A 4 1.35 7.16 27.83
N ARG A 5 2.53 6.81 27.30
CA ARG A 5 2.66 6.04 26.05
C ARG A 5 3.53 4.81 26.21
N THR A 6 3.10 3.71 25.61
CA THR A 6 3.90 2.48 25.45
C THR A 6 4.54 2.55 24.06
N ILE A 7 5.63 3.31 23.94
CA ILE A 7 6.26 3.55 22.64
C ILE A 7 6.79 2.23 22.09
N ILE A 8 6.27 1.83 20.93
CA ILE A 8 6.77 0.66 20.20
C ILE A 8 8.01 1.08 19.44
N ASN A 9 9.16 0.58 19.88
CA ASN A 9 10.40 0.73 19.14
C ASN A 9 10.45 -0.31 18.01
N ALA A 10 10.27 0.15 16.78
CA ALA A 10 10.37 -0.72 15.61
C ALA A 10 11.82 -1.12 15.31
N GLY A 11 12.83 -0.61 16.02
CA GLY A 11 14.24 -0.87 15.71
C GLY A 11 14.66 -0.25 14.37
N VAL A 12 15.89 -0.52 13.96
CA VAL A 12 16.44 -0.13 12.66
C VAL A 12 16.54 -1.38 11.81
N SER A 13 16.04 -1.33 10.57
CA SER A 13 16.23 -2.45 9.65
C SER A 13 17.71 -2.52 9.24
N THR A 14 18.20 -3.73 9.02
CA THR A 14 19.54 -3.95 8.44
C THR A 14 19.61 -3.52 6.97
N HIS A 15 18.45 -3.32 6.33
CA HIS A 15 18.33 -2.91 4.94
C HIS A 15 17.44 -1.68 4.82
N THR A 16 17.89 -0.72 4.02
CA THR A 16 17.21 0.56 3.90
C THR A 16 16.77 0.81 2.47
N VAL A 17 15.58 1.38 2.33
CA VAL A 17 15.04 1.97 1.13
C VAL A 17 15.84 3.23 0.78
N SER A 18 16.30 3.28 -0.47
CA SER A 18 16.86 4.49 -1.07
C SER A 18 15.89 5.15 -2.06
N LEU A 19 16.18 6.39 -2.44
CA LEU A 19 15.32 7.18 -3.34
C LEU A 19 15.17 6.55 -4.74
N SER A 20 16.18 5.83 -5.22
CA SER A 20 16.19 5.18 -6.54
C SER A 20 15.54 3.79 -6.54
N GLU A 21 15.21 3.23 -5.37
CA GLU A 21 14.64 1.88 -5.30
C GLU A 21 13.15 1.87 -5.63
N LYS A 22 12.74 0.81 -6.33
CA LYS A 22 11.35 0.53 -6.66
C LYS A 22 10.67 -0.25 -5.53
N ILE A 23 9.49 0.23 -5.13
CA ILE A 23 8.69 -0.34 -4.05
C ILE A 23 7.28 -0.65 -4.58
N LEU A 24 6.87 -1.91 -4.50
CA LEU A 24 5.48 -2.30 -4.72
C LEU A 24 4.76 -2.37 -3.37
N THR A 25 3.64 -1.69 -3.22
CA THR A 25 2.78 -1.82 -2.03
C THR A 25 1.47 -2.48 -2.38
N LEU A 26 1.08 -3.53 -1.66
CA LEU A 26 -0.16 -4.27 -1.86
C LEU A 26 -0.90 -4.47 -0.54
N GLY A 27 -2.23 -4.46 -0.56
CA GLY A 27 -3.04 -4.94 0.54
C GLY A 27 -4.24 -4.04 0.87
N SER A 28 -4.51 -3.90 2.17
CA SER A 28 -5.64 -3.08 2.69
C SER A 28 -5.53 -1.60 2.30
N CYS A 29 -6.56 -0.80 2.60
CA CYS A 29 -6.52 0.67 2.42
C CYS A 29 -5.36 1.36 3.16
N PHE A 30 -4.80 0.74 4.21
CA PHE A 30 -3.59 1.26 4.85
C PHE A 30 -2.34 1.15 3.95
N ALA A 31 -2.31 0.18 3.01
CA ALA A 31 -1.29 0.13 1.98
C ALA A 31 -1.38 1.34 1.05
N ASP A 32 -2.57 1.84 0.72
CA ASP A 32 -2.72 3.10 -0.06
C ASP A 32 -2.21 4.30 0.73
N ALA A 33 -2.45 4.35 2.04
CA ALA A 33 -1.95 5.43 2.89
C ALA A 33 -0.42 5.49 2.88
N ILE A 34 0.26 4.34 2.99
CA ILE A 34 1.73 4.27 2.91
C ILE A 34 2.23 4.49 1.48
N GLY A 35 1.62 3.84 0.49
CA GLY A 35 1.98 3.95 -0.93
C GLY A 35 1.84 5.37 -1.47
N SER A 36 0.75 6.06 -1.12
CA SER A 36 0.57 7.47 -1.49
C SER A 36 1.61 8.39 -0.84
N ARG A 37 2.01 8.12 0.41
CA ARG A 37 3.09 8.87 1.06
C ARG A 37 4.43 8.63 0.38
N LEU A 38 4.76 7.37 0.06
CA LEU A 38 5.95 7.01 -0.71
C LEU A 38 6.00 7.77 -2.05
N THR A 39 4.96 7.66 -2.87
CA THR A 39 4.84 8.41 -4.14
C THR A 39 4.95 9.92 -3.95
N ARG A 40 4.29 10.47 -2.93
CA ARG A 40 4.32 11.91 -2.58
C ARG A 40 5.72 12.39 -2.17
N PHE A 41 6.56 11.48 -1.68
CA PHE A 41 7.98 11.70 -1.36
C PHE A 41 8.92 11.19 -2.45
N LYS A 42 8.43 11.01 -3.69
CA LYS A 42 9.21 10.77 -4.91
C LYS A 42 10.01 9.47 -4.93
N THR A 43 9.71 8.52 -4.05
CA THR A 43 10.19 7.14 -4.23
C THR A 43 9.53 6.52 -5.46
N GLN A 44 10.22 5.61 -6.14
CA GLN A 44 9.63 4.89 -7.26
C GLN A 44 8.64 3.86 -6.73
N THR A 45 7.35 4.18 -6.75
CA THR A 45 6.34 3.39 -6.05
C THR A 45 5.18 3.01 -6.96
N LEU A 46 4.85 1.73 -6.97
CA LEU A 46 3.62 1.20 -7.53
C LEU A 46 2.70 0.82 -6.36
N ALA A 47 1.62 1.56 -6.16
CA ALA A 47 0.73 1.41 -5.01
C ALA A 47 -0.60 0.77 -5.42
N ASN A 48 -0.92 -0.39 -4.83
CA ASN A 48 -2.17 -1.14 -5.03
C ASN A 48 -2.63 -1.15 -6.50
N PRO A 49 -1.82 -1.61 -7.46
CA PRO A 49 -2.20 -1.61 -8.88
C PRO A 49 -3.49 -2.41 -9.16
N PHE A 50 -3.83 -3.35 -8.27
CA PHE A 50 -5.01 -4.22 -8.32
C PHE A 50 -6.19 -3.72 -7.46
N GLY A 51 -6.06 -2.51 -6.92
CA GLY A 51 -6.90 -1.96 -5.87
C GLY A 51 -6.75 -2.69 -4.54
N VAL A 52 -7.63 -2.36 -3.61
CA VAL A 52 -7.55 -2.86 -2.23
C VAL A 52 -7.95 -4.33 -2.13
N VAL A 53 -7.02 -5.17 -1.67
CA VAL A 53 -7.24 -6.61 -1.41
C VAL A 53 -6.79 -6.92 0.01
N TYR A 54 -7.66 -7.53 0.83
CA TYR A 54 -7.43 -7.60 2.28
C TYR A 54 -6.83 -8.91 2.77
N ASN A 55 -7.21 -10.04 2.17
CA ASN A 55 -6.86 -11.35 2.71
C ASN A 55 -5.54 -11.89 2.11
N PRO A 56 -4.71 -12.61 2.89
CA PRO A 56 -3.41 -13.09 2.42
C PRO A 56 -3.50 -13.92 1.13
N HIS A 57 -4.45 -14.85 1.04
CA HIS A 57 -4.56 -15.77 -0.08
C HIS A 57 -4.77 -15.04 -1.41
N SER A 58 -5.71 -14.08 -1.45
CA SER A 58 -5.96 -13.27 -2.63
C SER A 58 -4.78 -12.36 -2.98
N ILE A 59 -4.09 -11.77 -1.99
CA ILE A 59 -2.90 -10.94 -2.24
C ILE A 59 -1.77 -11.78 -2.85
N HIS A 60 -1.54 -12.99 -2.34
CA HIS A 60 -0.52 -13.88 -2.89
C HIS A 60 -0.84 -14.27 -4.34
N ARG A 61 -2.12 -14.54 -4.64
CA ARG A 61 -2.55 -14.89 -6.00
C ARG A 61 -2.33 -13.77 -7.01
N ILE A 62 -2.66 -12.52 -6.68
CA ILE A 62 -2.42 -11.38 -7.60
C ILE A 62 -0.91 -11.11 -7.81
N ILE A 63 -0.08 -11.36 -6.79
CA ILE A 63 1.38 -11.33 -6.95
C ILE A 63 1.82 -12.42 -7.92
N GLN A 64 1.29 -13.65 -7.78
CA GLN A 64 1.63 -14.75 -8.68
C GLN A 64 1.22 -14.47 -10.13
N TYR A 65 0.02 -13.94 -10.38
CA TYR A 65 -0.36 -13.50 -11.74
C TYR A 65 0.67 -12.52 -12.32
N SER A 66 1.17 -11.59 -11.49
CA SER A 66 2.20 -10.63 -11.90
C SER A 66 3.56 -11.29 -12.14
N VAL A 67 3.99 -12.21 -11.27
CA VAL A 67 5.26 -12.92 -11.39
C VAL A 67 5.30 -13.75 -12.68
N PHE A 68 4.24 -14.51 -12.94
CA PHE A 68 4.15 -15.37 -14.12
C PHE A 68 3.69 -14.64 -15.39
N ASN A 69 3.28 -13.37 -15.26
CA ASN A 69 2.66 -12.58 -16.33
C ASN A 69 1.47 -13.31 -16.97
N GLU A 70 0.64 -13.92 -16.12
CA GLU A 70 -0.46 -14.79 -16.53
C GLU A 70 -1.77 -14.03 -16.67
N THR A 71 -2.58 -14.44 -17.65
CA THR A 71 -3.97 -14.00 -17.76
C THR A 71 -4.81 -14.63 -16.65
N VAL A 72 -5.80 -13.88 -16.18
CA VAL A 72 -6.68 -14.33 -15.09
C VAL A 72 -7.72 -15.36 -15.58
N PRO A 73 -8.23 -16.24 -14.69
CA PRO A 73 -9.13 -17.32 -15.10
C PRO A 73 -10.49 -16.82 -15.63
N GLU A 74 -10.92 -17.37 -16.77
CA GLU A 74 -12.13 -16.92 -17.45
C GLU A 74 -13.43 -17.12 -16.62
N HIS A 75 -13.49 -18.17 -15.80
CA HIS A 75 -14.65 -18.47 -14.94
C HIS A 75 -14.74 -17.58 -13.69
N MET A 76 -13.76 -16.70 -13.48
CA MET A 76 -13.72 -15.75 -12.36
C MET A 76 -14.24 -14.35 -12.74
N TYR A 77 -14.58 -14.14 -14.02
CA TYR A 77 -15.34 -12.97 -14.47
C TYR A 77 -16.81 -13.11 -14.08
N LEU A 78 -17.42 -11.97 -13.77
CA LEU A 78 -18.85 -11.87 -13.46
C LEU A 78 -19.42 -10.56 -13.98
N LYS A 79 -20.75 -10.47 -14.03
CA LYS A 79 -21.49 -9.26 -14.37
C LYS A 79 -22.46 -8.91 -13.24
N HIS A 80 -22.45 -7.65 -12.79
CA HIS A 80 -23.37 -7.13 -11.79
C HIS A 80 -23.88 -5.75 -12.23
N GLN A 81 -25.19 -5.58 -12.38
CA GLN A 81 -25.80 -4.29 -12.79
C GLN A 81 -25.11 -3.65 -14.02
N ASP A 82 -24.94 -4.44 -15.07
CA ASP A 82 -24.25 -4.01 -16.32
C ASP A 82 -22.75 -3.76 -16.25
N ILE A 83 -22.14 -3.98 -15.09
CA ILE A 83 -20.70 -3.82 -14.89
C ILE A 83 -20.05 -5.21 -14.85
N TYR A 84 -19.04 -5.42 -15.70
CA TYR A 84 -18.14 -6.55 -15.63
C TYR A 84 -17.09 -6.33 -14.55
N LEU A 85 -16.87 -7.40 -13.79
CA LEU A 85 -15.99 -7.46 -12.63
C LEU A 85 -15.21 -8.78 -12.68
N HIS A 86 -14.23 -8.90 -11.79
CA HIS A 86 -13.50 -10.15 -11.59
C HIS A 86 -13.29 -10.39 -10.09
N TYR A 87 -13.53 -11.62 -9.63
CA TYR A 87 -13.56 -11.97 -8.21
C TYR A 87 -12.24 -11.72 -7.45
N ASP A 88 -11.11 -11.67 -8.17
CA ASP A 88 -9.77 -11.48 -7.59
C ASP A 88 -9.36 -10.01 -7.39
N PHE A 89 -10.11 -9.07 -7.94
CA PHE A 89 -9.71 -7.66 -7.99
C PHE A 89 -10.73 -6.75 -7.30
N HIS A 90 -10.26 -5.57 -6.90
CA HIS A 90 -11.14 -4.57 -6.31
C HIS A 90 -12.19 -4.09 -7.31
N SER A 91 -13.36 -3.71 -6.81
CA SER A 91 -14.50 -3.27 -7.64
C SER A 91 -14.26 -1.98 -8.42
N GLU A 92 -13.18 -1.24 -8.13
CA GLU A 92 -12.76 -0.11 -8.97
C GLU A 92 -12.19 -0.54 -10.33
N ILE A 93 -11.69 -1.78 -10.42
CA ILE A 93 -11.23 -2.38 -11.66
C ILE A 93 -12.42 -3.08 -12.29
N SER A 94 -13.14 -2.32 -13.12
CA SER A 94 -14.41 -2.73 -13.70
C SER A 94 -14.63 -2.04 -15.04
N SER A 95 -15.51 -2.60 -15.86
CA SER A 95 -15.82 -2.05 -17.18
C SER A 95 -17.26 -2.40 -17.56
N LEU A 96 -17.89 -1.60 -18.42
CA LEU A 96 -19.17 -1.93 -19.04
C LEU A 96 -19.03 -2.99 -20.15
N ASP A 97 -17.79 -3.25 -20.57
CA ASP A 97 -17.43 -4.21 -21.60
C ASP A 97 -16.37 -5.20 -21.07
N LYS A 98 -16.59 -6.50 -21.32
CA LYS A 98 -15.76 -7.57 -20.76
C LYS A 98 -14.37 -7.62 -21.38
N GLU A 99 -14.26 -7.38 -22.69
CA GLU A 99 -12.97 -7.38 -23.39
C GLU A 99 -12.11 -6.22 -22.90
N ASN A 100 -12.72 -5.05 -22.68
CA ASN A 100 -12.04 -3.92 -22.05
C ASN A 100 -11.55 -4.23 -20.62
N LEU A 101 -12.33 -4.95 -19.81
CA LEU A 101 -11.88 -5.40 -18.49
C LEU A 101 -10.69 -6.36 -18.60
N GLN A 102 -10.76 -7.34 -19.51
CA GLN A 102 -9.66 -8.28 -19.77
C GLN A 102 -8.39 -7.53 -20.18
N HIS A 103 -8.50 -6.56 -21.09
CA HIS A 103 -7.37 -5.71 -21.49
C HIS A 103 -6.81 -4.91 -20.32
N GLN A 104 -7.67 -4.29 -19.50
CA GLN A 104 -7.23 -3.54 -18.33
C GLN A 104 -6.48 -4.44 -17.35
N LEU A 105 -7.00 -5.63 -17.03
CA LEU A 105 -6.36 -6.59 -16.13
C LEU A 105 -5.02 -7.06 -16.67
N ASN A 106 -4.96 -7.43 -17.96
CA ASN A 106 -3.70 -7.86 -18.59
C ASN A 106 -2.65 -6.74 -18.60
N ASN A 107 -3.06 -5.48 -18.83
CA ASN A 107 -2.17 -4.33 -18.78
C ASN A 107 -1.66 -4.05 -17.36
N THR A 108 -2.53 -4.16 -16.35
CA THR A 108 -2.12 -4.01 -14.94
C THR A 108 -1.18 -5.13 -14.51
N ILE A 109 -1.46 -6.38 -14.90
CA ILE A 109 -0.58 -7.53 -14.63
C ILE A 109 0.77 -7.33 -15.33
N GLY A 110 0.77 -7.00 -16.62
CA GLY A 110 1.98 -6.78 -17.39
C GLY A 110 2.82 -5.62 -16.87
N SER A 111 2.21 -4.47 -16.52
CA SER A 111 2.95 -3.35 -15.92
C SER A 111 3.51 -3.70 -14.53
N THR A 112 2.75 -4.44 -13.71
CA THR A 112 3.21 -4.90 -12.40
C THR A 112 4.34 -5.93 -12.52
N HIS A 113 4.27 -6.85 -13.50
CA HIS A 113 5.33 -7.79 -13.85
C HIS A 113 6.65 -7.06 -14.14
N HIS A 114 6.60 -6.08 -15.05
CA HIS A 114 7.79 -5.29 -15.41
C HIS A 114 8.32 -4.48 -14.22
N PHE A 115 7.45 -3.94 -13.38
CA PHE A 115 7.85 -3.21 -12.19
C PHE A 115 8.54 -4.14 -11.16
N LEU A 116 7.95 -5.32 -10.92
CA LEU A 116 8.46 -6.31 -9.97
C LEU A 116 9.85 -6.84 -10.33
N LYS A 117 10.20 -6.87 -11.61
CA LYS A 117 11.52 -7.34 -12.06
C LYS A 117 12.69 -6.56 -11.46
N ASP A 118 12.51 -5.25 -11.28
CA ASP A 118 13.53 -4.36 -10.72
C ASP A 118 13.16 -3.87 -9.29
N ALA A 119 12.03 -4.32 -8.75
CA ALA A 119 11.60 -3.92 -7.41
C ALA A 119 12.58 -4.43 -6.36
N ARG A 120 12.96 -3.57 -5.42
CA ARG A 120 13.76 -3.98 -4.26
C ARG A 120 12.91 -4.31 -3.05
N TRP A 121 11.71 -3.76 -3.01
CA TRP A 121 10.81 -3.90 -1.87
C TRP A 121 9.40 -4.27 -2.31
N LEU A 122 8.83 -5.24 -1.61
CA LEU A 122 7.42 -5.58 -1.64
C LEU A 122 6.84 -5.38 -0.23
N LEU A 123 5.97 -4.38 -0.07
CA LEU A 123 5.24 -4.13 1.16
C LEU A 123 3.85 -4.76 1.07
N ILE A 124 3.57 -5.75 1.92
CA ILE A 124 2.27 -6.42 2.00
C ILE A 124 1.56 -6.03 3.30
N THR A 125 0.36 -5.47 3.17
CA THR A 125 -0.49 -5.09 4.31
C THR A 125 -1.72 -5.97 4.40
N TYR A 126 -1.70 -6.97 5.28
CA TYR A 126 -2.86 -7.85 5.49
C TYR A 126 -3.97 -7.14 6.27
N GLY A 127 -5.19 -7.18 5.73
CA GLY A 127 -6.39 -6.63 6.36
C GLY A 127 -7.08 -7.63 7.27
N THR A 128 -7.45 -8.80 6.74
CA THR A 128 -8.26 -9.81 7.45
C THR A 128 -7.89 -11.23 7.04
N ALA A 129 -7.95 -12.18 7.96
CA ALA A 129 -7.89 -13.61 7.70
C ALA A 129 -9.25 -14.21 7.26
N TRP A 130 -10.34 -13.42 7.30
CA TRP A 130 -11.63 -13.85 6.77
C TRP A 130 -11.62 -13.88 5.25
N VAL A 131 -12.15 -14.95 4.69
CA VAL A 131 -12.33 -15.14 3.26
C VAL A 131 -13.75 -15.56 2.94
N TYR A 132 -14.10 -15.40 1.67
CA TYR A 132 -15.31 -15.93 1.08
C TYR A 132 -14.89 -16.91 -0.01
N GLU A 133 -15.43 -18.11 0.05
CA GLU A 133 -15.23 -19.17 -0.93
C GLU A 133 -16.52 -19.29 -1.74
N ARG A 134 -16.41 -19.34 -3.06
CA ARG A 134 -17.60 -19.56 -3.89
C ARG A 134 -18.17 -20.96 -3.62
N THR A 135 -19.48 -21.08 -3.49
CA THR A 135 -20.12 -22.38 -3.20
C THR A 135 -20.14 -23.32 -4.41
N ASP A 136 -20.00 -22.79 -5.63
CA ASP A 136 -19.99 -23.54 -6.87
C ASP A 136 -18.61 -24.13 -7.21
N THR A 137 -17.51 -23.41 -6.94
CA THR A 137 -16.14 -23.84 -7.28
C THR A 137 -15.24 -24.12 -6.07
N GLY A 138 -15.60 -23.65 -4.87
CA GLY A 138 -14.74 -23.69 -3.70
C GLY A 138 -13.60 -22.67 -3.73
N GLU A 139 -13.54 -21.79 -4.74
CA GLU A 139 -12.46 -20.82 -4.87
C GLU A 139 -12.64 -19.64 -3.93
N VAL A 140 -11.57 -19.30 -3.21
CA VAL A 140 -11.48 -18.06 -2.44
C VAL A 140 -11.53 -16.85 -3.37
N VAL A 141 -12.33 -15.84 -3.03
CA VAL A 141 -12.44 -14.58 -3.78
C VAL A 141 -11.91 -13.40 -2.96
N ALA A 142 -11.39 -12.38 -3.66
CA ALA A 142 -10.96 -11.14 -3.03
C ALA A 142 -12.16 -10.24 -2.68
N ASN A 143 -13.18 -10.24 -3.54
CA ASN A 143 -14.35 -9.38 -3.43
C ASN A 143 -15.61 -10.11 -3.92
N CYS A 144 -16.68 -10.11 -3.11
CA CYS A 144 -17.96 -10.72 -3.48
C CYS A 144 -18.81 -9.83 -4.40
N HIS A 145 -18.40 -8.58 -4.67
CA HIS A 145 -19.03 -7.69 -5.65
C HIS A 145 -20.54 -7.49 -5.43
N LYS A 146 -20.97 -7.46 -4.17
CA LYS A 146 -22.38 -7.35 -3.74
C LYS A 146 -23.30 -8.44 -4.33
N GLN A 147 -22.74 -9.56 -4.76
CA GLN A 147 -23.51 -10.75 -5.15
C GLN A 147 -24.24 -11.35 -3.94
N PRO A 148 -25.33 -12.12 -4.15
CA PRO A 148 -26.07 -12.77 -3.09
C PRO A 148 -25.17 -13.59 -2.16
N ALA A 149 -25.35 -13.42 -0.85
CA ALA A 149 -24.51 -14.08 0.16
C ALA A 149 -24.58 -15.63 0.08
N SER A 150 -25.66 -16.20 -0.44
CA SER A 150 -25.82 -17.65 -0.65
C SER A 150 -24.85 -18.25 -1.66
N GLN A 151 -24.20 -17.42 -2.49
CA GLN A 151 -23.16 -17.86 -3.43
C GLN A 151 -21.79 -18.04 -2.76
N PHE A 152 -21.66 -17.67 -1.48
CA PHE A 152 -20.38 -17.70 -0.78
C PHE A 152 -20.49 -18.40 0.56
N GLN A 153 -19.52 -19.27 0.83
CA GLN A 153 -19.25 -19.76 2.17
C GLN A 153 -18.18 -18.88 2.80
N LYS A 154 -18.51 -18.23 3.91
CA LYS A 154 -17.53 -17.47 4.68
C LYS A 154 -16.72 -18.43 5.55
N SER A 155 -15.39 -18.30 5.53
CA SER A 155 -14.49 -19.11 6.34
C SER A 155 -13.33 -18.25 6.88
N LEU A 156 -12.69 -18.72 7.95
CA LEU A 156 -11.51 -18.10 8.52
C LEU A 156 -10.28 -18.87 8.04
N LEU A 157 -9.31 -18.19 7.43
CA LEU A 157 -8.05 -18.81 7.06
C LEU A 157 -7.32 -19.30 8.30
N THR A 158 -6.74 -20.48 8.22
CA THR A 158 -5.82 -20.98 9.25
C THR A 158 -4.43 -20.40 9.00
N GLN A 159 -3.62 -20.29 10.05
CA GLN A 159 -2.20 -19.95 9.93
C GLN A 159 -1.49 -20.84 8.90
N LYS A 160 -1.77 -22.16 8.92
CA LYS A 160 -1.22 -23.12 7.96
C LYS A 160 -1.51 -22.72 6.51
N LYS A 161 -2.78 -22.42 6.17
CA LYS A 161 -3.16 -22.00 4.81
C LYS A 161 -2.47 -20.70 4.38
N ILE A 162 -2.28 -19.76 5.33
CA ILE A 162 -1.59 -18.49 5.05
C ILE A 162 -0.10 -18.75 4.75
N ILE A 163 0.57 -19.57 5.56
CA ILE A 163 1.99 -19.93 5.37
C ILE A 163 2.18 -20.68 4.05
N GLU A 164 1.38 -21.71 3.77
CA GLU A 164 1.47 -22.48 2.51
C GLU A 164 1.30 -21.59 1.27
N SER A 165 0.33 -20.67 1.33
CA SER A 165 0.11 -19.71 0.24
C SER A 165 1.24 -18.69 0.13
N PHE A 166 1.79 -18.22 1.25
CA PHE A 166 2.94 -17.32 1.26
C PHE A 166 4.18 -18.00 0.69
N GLU A 167 4.46 -19.24 1.07
CA GLU A 167 5.60 -20.03 0.56
C GLU A 167 5.54 -20.21 -0.94
N GLY A 168 4.37 -20.53 -1.49
CA GLY A 168 4.18 -20.65 -2.94
C GLY A 168 4.46 -19.34 -3.68
N MET A 169 3.93 -18.23 -3.17
CA MET A 169 4.21 -16.90 -3.73
C MET A 169 5.68 -16.51 -3.58
N TYR A 170 6.26 -16.74 -2.40
CA TYR A 170 7.65 -16.41 -2.07
C TYR A 170 8.62 -17.14 -2.99
N ARG A 171 8.47 -18.46 -3.17
CA ARG A 171 9.35 -19.24 -4.07
C ARG A 171 9.33 -18.72 -5.49
N ALA A 172 8.13 -18.51 -6.05
CA ALA A 172 7.96 -17.95 -7.38
C ALA A 172 8.58 -16.53 -7.49
N LEU A 173 8.34 -15.70 -6.48
CA LEU A 173 8.86 -14.34 -6.44
C LEU A 173 10.39 -14.30 -6.35
N LYS A 174 11.00 -15.18 -5.54
CA LYS A 174 12.47 -15.26 -5.41
C LYS A 174 13.14 -15.82 -6.66
N GLU A 175 12.49 -16.74 -7.37
CA GLU A 175 12.98 -17.21 -8.67
C GLU A 175 12.94 -16.08 -9.72
N PHE A 176 11.88 -15.28 -9.71
CA PHE A 176 11.69 -14.16 -10.62
C PHE A 176 12.59 -12.95 -10.31
N ASN A 177 12.73 -12.60 -9.02
CA ASN A 177 13.55 -11.52 -8.53
C ASN A 177 14.25 -11.95 -7.22
N PRO A 178 15.49 -12.47 -7.30
CA PRO A 178 16.23 -12.95 -6.13
C PRO A 178 16.59 -11.85 -5.12
N GLU A 179 16.55 -10.59 -5.51
CA GLU A 179 17.01 -9.47 -4.68
C GLU A 179 15.87 -8.72 -3.98
N ILE A 180 14.61 -9.05 -4.30
CA ILE A 180 13.47 -8.42 -3.64
C ILE A 180 13.41 -8.81 -2.17
N ARG A 181 13.08 -7.83 -1.34
CA ARG A 181 12.84 -7.95 0.10
C ARG A 181 11.36 -7.72 0.39
N ILE A 182 10.85 -8.34 1.43
CA ILE A 182 9.43 -8.25 1.78
C ILE A 182 9.28 -7.60 3.14
N ILE A 183 8.40 -6.61 3.22
CA ILE A 183 7.92 -6.06 4.49
C ILE A 183 6.47 -6.53 4.65
N LEU A 184 6.20 -7.28 5.71
CA LEU A 184 4.86 -7.63 6.14
C LEU A 184 4.37 -6.65 7.19
N THR A 185 3.10 -6.28 7.12
CA THR A 185 2.44 -5.56 8.21
C THR A 185 0.99 -6.02 8.31
N VAL A 186 0.46 -6.02 9.53
CA VAL A 186 -0.98 -6.15 9.75
C VAL A 186 -1.59 -4.75 9.71
N SER A 187 -2.71 -4.59 9.02
CA SER A 187 -3.38 -3.30 8.90
C SER A 187 -3.87 -2.81 10.27
N PRO A 188 -3.63 -1.54 10.65
CA PRO A 188 -4.17 -0.93 11.87
C PRO A 188 -5.68 -0.67 11.79
N VAL A 189 -6.30 -0.80 10.61
CA VAL A 189 -7.74 -0.60 10.41
C VAL A 189 -8.53 -1.77 11.02
N ARG A 190 -9.58 -1.43 11.77
CA ARG A 190 -10.49 -2.40 12.40
C ARG A 190 -11.51 -2.94 11.39
N HIS A 191 -11.58 -4.26 11.20
CA HIS A 191 -12.60 -4.88 10.35
C HIS A 191 -13.85 -5.23 11.15
N ILE A 192 -14.74 -4.26 11.35
CA ILE A 192 -15.92 -4.44 12.22
C ILE A 192 -17.15 -5.06 11.55
N LYS A 193 -17.09 -5.40 10.25
CA LYS A 193 -18.21 -6.03 9.54
C LYS A 193 -18.66 -7.37 10.15
N ASP A 194 -17.76 -8.01 10.91
CA ASP A 194 -18.02 -9.29 11.57
C ASP A 194 -18.42 -9.05 13.02
N THR A 195 -17.44 -8.78 13.88
CA THR A 195 -17.56 -8.15 15.21
C THR A 195 -16.16 -7.67 15.65
N LEU A 196 -16.04 -7.03 16.81
CA LEU A 196 -14.73 -6.71 17.39
C LEU A 196 -13.99 -7.97 17.88
N GLU A 197 -14.69 -8.96 18.42
CA GLU A 197 -14.08 -10.24 18.82
C GLU A 197 -13.54 -10.98 17.60
N LEU A 198 -14.34 -11.10 16.53
CA LEU A 198 -13.92 -11.80 15.31
C LEU A 198 -12.84 -11.03 14.54
N ASN A 199 -12.82 -9.70 14.61
CA ASN A 199 -11.68 -8.91 14.15
C ASN A 199 -10.41 -9.26 14.93
N SER A 200 -10.49 -9.38 16.26
CA SER A 200 -9.34 -9.72 17.11
C SER A 200 -8.81 -11.12 16.81
N VAL A 201 -9.70 -12.10 16.61
CA VAL A 201 -9.32 -13.45 16.16
C VAL A 201 -8.60 -13.39 14.80
N SER A 202 -9.19 -12.70 13.83
CA SER A 202 -8.62 -12.53 12.49
C SER A 202 -7.23 -11.90 12.53
N LYS A 203 -7.06 -10.78 13.25
CA LYS A 203 -5.77 -10.08 13.40
C LYS A 203 -4.74 -10.94 14.15
N SER A 204 -5.17 -11.74 15.12
CA SER A 204 -4.29 -12.67 15.85
C SER A 204 -3.72 -13.73 14.91
N ILE A 205 -4.55 -14.30 14.02
CA ILE A 205 -4.10 -15.26 13.00
C ILE A 205 -3.11 -14.61 12.03
N LEU A 206 -3.40 -13.39 11.55
CA LEU A 206 -2.48 -12.66 10.67
C LEU A 206 -1.15 -12.39 11.39
N ARG A 207 -1.20 -12.00 12.66
CA ARG A 207 0.01 -11.72 13.45
C ARG A 207 0.87 -12.94 13.65
N VAL A 208 0.31 -14.06 14.10
CA VAL A 208 1.10 -15.28 14.29
C VAL A 208 1.68 -15.77 12.96
N SER A 209 0.93 -15.61 11.85
CA SER A 209 1.41 -15.93 10.50
C SER A 209 2.58 -15.05 10.09
N CYS A 210 2.48 -13.72 10.22
CA CYS A 210 3.60 -12.80 9.94
C CYS A 210 4.83 -13.12 10.80
N HIS A 211 4.64 -13.48 12.07
CA HIS A 211 5.75 -13.87 12.92
C HIS A 211 6.41 -15.17 12.47
N THR A 212 5.63 -16.19 12.11
CA THR A 212 6.21 -17.44 11.60
C THR A 212 6.97 -17.21 10.29
N VAL A 213 6.42 -16.38 9.40
CA VAL A 213 7.06 -16.04 8.13
C VAL A 213 8.37 -15.28 8.33
N GLN A 214 8.42 -14.21 9.15
CA GLN A 214 9.66 -13.46 9.35
C GLN A 214 10.78 -14.31 9.98
N GLU A 215 10.44 -15.28 10.84
CA GLU A 215 11.43 -16.18 11.44
C GLU A 215 11.94 -17.22 10.43
N ALA A 216 11.10 -17.61 9.47
CA ALA A 216 11.42 -18.62 8.47
C ALA A 216 12.20 -18.07 7.27
N PHE A 217 12.02 -16.79 6.91
CA PHE A 217 12.57 -16.18 5.71
C PHE A 217 13.43 -14.94 6.03
N PRO A 218 14.75 -14.99 5.79
CA PRO A 218 15.69 -13.97 6.28
C PRO A 218 15.57 -12.59 5.61
N ASP A 219 14.90 -12.53 4.46
CA ASP A 219 14.64 -11.31 3.68
C ASP A 219 13.19 -10.79 3.86
N VAL A 220 12.49 -11.31 4.87
CA VAL A 220 11.15 -10.88 5.24
C VAL A 220 11.17 -10.22 6.62
N GLU A 221 10.71 -8.99 6.70
CA GLU A 221 10.60 -8.25 7.96
C GLU A 221 9.14 -7.94 8.32
N TYR A 222 8.84 -7.88 9.62
CA TYR A 222 7.55 -7.38 10.10
C TYR A 222 7.64 -5.92 10.58
N PHE A 223 6.77 -5.07 10.03
CA PHE A 223 6.54 -3.70 10.52
C PHE A 223 5.29 -3.64 11.42
N PRO A 224 5.40 -3.18 12.68
CA PRO A 224 4.31 -3.28 13.66
C PRO A 224 3.30 -2.12 13.62
N ALA A 225 2.72 -1.83 12.44
CA ALA A 225 1.74 -0.74 12.30
C ALA A 225 0.46 -0.99 13.13
N TYR A 226 0.00 -2.24 13.17
CA TYR A 226 -1.17 -2.66 13.94
C TYR A 226 -0.98 -2.41 15.44
N GLU A 227 0.15 -2.84 15.99
CA GLU A 227 0.46 -2.62 17.39
C GLU A 227 0.70 -1.15 17.71
N MET A 228 1.32 -0.36 16.82
CA MET A 228 1.44 1.09 17.02
C MET A 228 0.06 1.75 17.20
N GLN A 229 -0.91 1.41 16.36
CA GLN A 229 -2.27 1.94 16.48
C GLN A 229 -2.96 1.50 17.78
N LEU A 230 -2.78 0.24 18.19
CA LEU A 230 -3.48 -0.28 19.35
C LEU A 230 -2.82 0.08 20.68
N ASP A 231 -1.49 0.04 20.76
CA ASP A 231 -0.74 0.08 22.01
C ASP A 231 -0.02 1.39 22.27
N ASP A 232 0.39 2.08 21.22
CA ASP A 232 1.08 3.37 21.37
C ASP A 232 0.07 4.53 21.24
N LEU A 233 -0.88 4.38 20.31
CA LEU A 233 -1.92 5.35 19.97
C LEU A 233 -3.30 4.94 20.53
N ARG A 234 -3.34 4.56 21.82
CA ARG A 234 -4.51 3.97 22.50
C ARG A 234 -5.78 4.82 22.55
N ASP A 235 -5.66 6.14 22.40
CA ASP A 235 -6.75 7.09 22.57
C ASP A 235 -7.63 7.21 21.31
N TYR A 236 -8.95 7.36 21.46
CA TYR A 236 -9.89 7.53 20.35
C TYR A 236 -9.58 8.73 19.43
N ARG A 237 -8.83 9.73 19.91
CA ARG A 237 -8.31 10.83 19.09
C ARG A 237 -7.48 10.37 17.88
N PHE A 238 -6.91 9.16 17.96
CA PHE A 238 -6.11 8.55 16.90
C PHE A 238 -6.93 7.75 15.90
N TYR A 239 -8.27 7.82 15.99
CA TYR A 239 -9.19 7.26 15.02
C TYR A 239 -9.93 8.40 14.30
N LYS A 240 -10.30 8.16 13.04
CA LYS A 240 -11.23 9.03 12.29
C LYS A 240 -12.61 8.99 12.96
N SER A 241 -13.53 9.82 12.48
CA SER A 241 -14.91 9.90 12.99
C SER A 241 -15.67 8.58 12.93
N ASP A 242 -15.25 7.63 12.08
CA ASP A 242 -15.81 6.29 11.99
C ASP A 242 -15.33 5.33 13.10
N MET A 243 -14.37 5.74 13.94
CA MET A 243 -13.77 4.95 15.02
C MET A 243 -13.10 3.64 14.55
N ILE A 244 -12.81 3.54 13.26
CA ILE A 244 -12.29 2.34 12.58
C ILE A 244 -10.93 2.60 11.96
N HIS A 245 -10.80 3.71 11.23
CA HIS A 245 -9.59 4.06 10.51
C HIS A 245 -8.68 4.95 11.38
N PRO A 246 -7.35 4.83 11.27
CA PRO A 246 -6.43 5.76 11.90
C PRO A 246 -6.68 7.20 11.45
N SER A 247 -6.56 8.17 12.36
CA SER A 247 -6.59 9.61 12.04
C SER A 247 -5.32 10.04 11.28
N GLU A 248 -5.32 11.26 10.73
CA GLU A 248 -4.11 11.79 10.05
C GLU A 248 -2.91 11.86 11.00
N GLU A 249 -3.11 12.25 12.27
CA GLU A 249 -2.06 12.26 13.30
C GLU A 249 -1.48 10.85 13.53
N ALA A 250 -2.36 9.83 13.52
CA ALA A 250 -1.95 8.44 13.68
C ALA A 250 -1.18 7.92 12.46
N GLU A 251 -1.68 8.21 11.24
CA GLU A 251 -1.00 7.86 10.00
C GLU A 251 0.38 8.56 9.91
N ASP A 252 0.48 9.83 10.33
CA ASP A 252 1.74 10.57 10.41
C ASP A 252 2.72 9.95 11.38
N TYR A 253 2.23 9.55 12.57
CA TYR A 253 3.05 8.86 13.54
C TYR A 253 3.61 7.55 12.98
N ILE A 254 2.76 6.69 12.44
CA ILE A 254 3.18 5.39 11.89
C ILE A 254 4.12 5.59 10.68
N TRP A 255 3.86 6.58 9.83
CA TRP A 255 4.75 6.95 8.72
C TRP A 255 6.14 7.37 9.20
N ASN A 256 6.23 8.16 10.28
CA ASN A 256 7.50 8.57 10.85
C ASN A 256 8.28 7.36 11.39
N GLN A 257 7.60 6.43 12.05
CA GLN A 257 8.22 5.18 12.51
C GLN A 257 8.69 4.30 11.34
N PHE A 258 7.89 4.20 10.26
CA PHE A 258 8.25 3.50 9.04
C PHE A 258 9.50 4.11 8.39
N SER A 259 9.49 5.44 8.20
CA SER A 259 10.60 6.19 7.61
C SER A 259 11.87 6.08 8.46
N ALA A 260 11.73 6.14 9.78
CA ALA A 260 12.86 6.01 10.70
C ALA A 260 13.54 4.64 10.57
N ARG A 261 12.74 3.57 10.49
CA ARG A 261 13.23 2.20 10.39
C ARG A 261 13.83 1.85 9.03
N TYR A 262 13.16 2.23 7.95
CA TYR A 262 13.48 1.71 6.61
C TYR A 262 14.21 2.71 5.71
N PHE A 263 14.21 4.02 5.95
CA PHE A 263 14.86 4.94 4.99
C PHE A 263 16.33 5.14 5.30
N ASP A 264 17.15 5.17 4.24
CA ASP A 264 18.55 5.57 4.36
C ASP A 264 18.67 7.07 4.69
N SER A 265 19.89 7.51 5.03
CA SER A 265 20.14 8.92 5.37
C SER A 265 19.91 9.87 4.20
N ASN A 266 20.13 9.43 2.97
CA ASN A 266 20.01 10.25 1.77
C ASN A 266 18.54 10.53 1.45
N LEU A 267 17.69 9.51 1.49
CA LEU A 267 16.24 9.60 1.35
C LEU A 267 15.64 10.44 2.48
N LYS A 268 16.07 10.24 3.74
CA LYS A 268 15.66 11.10 4.86
C LYS A 268 16.01 12.57 4.61
N ASN A 269 17.24 12.87 4.17
CA ASN A 269 17.67 14.24 3.86
C ASN A 269 16.86 14.85 2.70
N PHE A 270 16.63 14.06 1.64
CA PHE A 270 15.80 14.46 0.52
C PHE A 270 14.38 14.82 0.97
N ILE A 271 13.75 13.98 1.79
CA ILE A 271 12.40 14.21 2.31
C ILE A 271 12.32 15.53 3.08
N GLU A 272 13.30 15.84 3.92
CA GLU A 272 13.34 17.11 4.67
C GLU A 272 13.42 18.34 3.74
N LYS A 273 14.16 18.25 2.64
CA LYS A 273 14.22 19.32 1.62
C LYS A 273 12.95 19.40 0.77
N TRP A 274 12.34 18.26 0.47
CA TRP A 274 11.15 18.18 -0.36
C TRP A 274 9.87 18.62 0.36
N LYS A 275 9.74 18.35 1.67
CA LYS A 275 8.58 18.76 2.50
C LYS A 275 8.16 20.23 2.29
N PRO A 276 9.04 21.25 2.43
CA PRO A 276 8.65 22.65 2.25
C PRO A 276 8.31 22.99 0.79
N ILE A 277 8.98 22.37 -0.20
CA ILE A 277 8.64 22.56 -1.62
C ILE A 277 7.22 22.05 -1.87
N ARG A 278 6.90 20.85 -1.39
CA ARG A 278 5.57 20.27 -1.53
C ARG A 278 4.50 21.11 -0.87
N GLN A 279 4.75 21.63 0.34
CA GLN A 279 3.84 22.57 1.00
C GLN A 279 3.61 23.81 0.15
N ALA A 280 4.66 24.35 -0.47
CA ALA A 280 4.56 25.48 -1.40
C ALA A 280 3.72 25.16 -2.64
N LEU A 281 3.88 23.97 -3.23
CA LEU A 281 3.09 23.52 -4.39
C LEU A 281 1.59 23.39 -4.09
N THR A 282 1.23 23.06 -2.84
CA THR A 282 -0.17 22.94 -2.41
C THR A 282 -0.78 24.25 -1.93
N HIS A 283 0.02 25.30 -1.76
CA HIS A 283 -0.44 26.58 -1.23
C HIS A 283 -1.32 27.32 -2.25
N LYS A 284 -2.52 27.73 -1.84
CA LYS A 284 -3.43 28.54 -2.66
C LYS A 284 -3.29 30.03 -2.29
N PRO A 285 -2.64 30.86 -3.14
CA PRO A 285 -2.41 32.28 -2.83
C PRO A 285 -3.70 33.10 -2.96
N PHE A 286 -3.93 34.02 -2.01
CA PHE A 286 -5.03 35.01 -2.10
C PHE A 286 -4.80 36.06 -3.20
N HIS A 287 -3.54 36.45 -3.41
CA HIS A 287 -3.15 37.44 -4.43
C HIS A 287 -1.99 36.89 -5.29
N PRO A 288 -2.28 36.06 -6.31
CA PRO A 288 -1.27 35.39 -7.14
C PRO A 288 -0.33 36.35 -7.88
N THR A 289 -0.82 37.55 -8.22
CA THR A 289 -0.05 38.55 -8.98
C THR A 289 0.81 39.46 -8.09
N SER A 290 0.72 39.34 -6.76
CA SER A 290 1.48 40.19 -5.84
C SER A 290 3.00 39.94 -5.96
N ALA A 291 3.80 40.99 -5.79
CA ALA A 291 5.27 40.88 -5.82
C ALA A 291 5.81 39.88 -4.79
N ALA A 292 5.17 39.80 -3.62
CA ALA A 292 5.52 38.83 -2.57
C ALA A 292 5.29 37.38 -3.03
N HIS A 293 4.15 37.09 -3.66
CA HIS A 293 3.89 35.74 -4.17
C HIS A 293 4.81 35.38 -5.34
N GLN A 294 5.06 36.31 -6.25
CA GLN A 294 5.99 36.10 -7.37
C GLN A 294 7.43 35.84 -6.88
N LYS A 295 7.88 36.52 -5.81
CA LYS A 295 9.14 36.20 -5.14
C LYS A 295 9.13 34.79 -4.53
N PHE A 296 8.06 34.43 -3.83
CA PHE A 296 7.87 33.10 -3.24
C PHE A 296 7.95 31.97 -4.29
N LEU A 297 7.35 32.15 -5.47
CA LEU A 297 7.43 31.17 -6.56
C LEU A 297 8.88 31.03 -7.08
N ARG A 298 9.61 32.13 -7.26
CA ARG A 298 11.04 32.09 -7.67
C ARG A 298 11.93 31.40 -6.62
N ASP A 299 11.70 31.67 -5.34
CA ASP A 299 12.41 31.02 -4.25
C ASP A 299 12.10 29.50 -4.21
N THR A 300 10.85 29.13 -4.52
CA THR A 300 10.44 27.73 -4.64
C THR A 300 11.14 27.04 -5.82
N LEU A 301 11.19 27.68 -7.00
CA LEU A 301 11.93 27.16 -8.15
C LEU A 301 13.42 26.95 -7.86
N LYS A 302 14.06 27.89 -7.15
CA LYS A 302 15.47 27.76 -6.78
C LYS A 302 15.71 26.51 -5.92
N LYS A 303 14.83 26.24 -4.95
CA LYS A 303 14.90 25.01 -4.13
C LYS A 303 14.69 23.75 -4.97
N MET A 304 13.80 23.80 -5.97
CA MET A 304 13.56 22.68 -6.88
C MET A 304 14.77 22.41 -7.78
N ASP A 305 15.44 23.46 -8.28
CA ASP A 305 16.67 23.33 -9.07
C ASP A 305 17.80 22.59 -8.33
N GLU A 306 17.85 22.67 -7.00
CA GLU A 306 18.81 21.93 -6.17
C GLU A 306 18.51 20.42 -6.11
N LEU A 307 17.27 20.00 -6.41
CA LEU A 307 16.81 18.61 -6.29
C LEU A 307 16.58 17.91 -7.63
N LYS A 308 16.59 18.63 -8.75
CA LYS A 308 16.30 18.08 -10.09
C LYS A 308 17.28 16.99 -10.54
N SER A 309 18.49 16.96 -9.97
CA SER A 309 19.48 15.91 -10.26
C SER A 309 19.20 14.61 -9.51
N MET A 310 18.36 14.64 -8.47
CA MET A 310 18.04 13.49 -7.63
C MET A 310 16.76 12.78 -8.06
N VAL A 311 15.77 13.54 -8.54
CA VAL A 311 14.43 13.04 -8.90
C VAL A 311 13.86 13.80 -10.09
N ASN A 312 12.96 13.14 -10.84
CA ASN A 312 12.17 13.83 -11.85
C ASN A 312 11.10 14.72 -11.19
N ILE A 313 11.24 16.03 -11.42
CA ILE A 313 10.33 17.09 -10.95
C ILE A 313 10.01 18.09 -12.06
N GLU A 314 10.13 17.68 -13.32
CA GLU A 314 9.92 18.55 -14.48
C GLU A 314 8.49 19.10 -14.54
N GLU A 315 7.51 18.25 -14.22
CA GLU A 315 6.09 18.64 -14.17
C GLU A 315 5.84 19.68 -13.08
N GLU A 316 6.37 19.50 -11.87
CA GLU A 316 6.22 20.49 -10.82
C GLU A 316 6.93 21.80 -11.16
N ILE A 317 8.12 21.74 -11.78
CA ILE A 317 8.83 22.94 -12.23
C ILE A 317 7.99 23.67 -13.29
N ALA A 318 7.41 22.96 -14.25
CA ALA A 318 6.54 23.54 -15.27
C ALA A 318 5.29 24.16 -14.63
N PHE A 319 4.69 23.51 -13.63
CA PHE A 319 3.54 24.02 -12.88
C PHE A 319 3.84 25.31 -12.10
N VAL A 320 5.02 25.41 -11.48
CA VAL A 320 5.40 26.67 -10.79
C VAL A 320 5.73 27.77 -11.80
N LYS A 321 6.39 27.42 -12.90
CA LYS A 321 6.70 28.39 -13.98
C LYS A 321 5.44 28.95 -14.63
N SER A 322 4.38 28.16 -14.80
CA SER A 322 3.12 28.65 -15.40
C SER A 322 2.38 29.68 -14.53
N GLN A 323 2.73 29.79 -13.25
CA GLN A 323 2.17 30.79 -12.31
C GLN A 323 3.01 32.07 -12.21
N LEU A 324 4.21 32.08 -12.80
CA LEU A 324 5.03 33.28 -12.86
C LEU A 324 4.47 34.22 -13.93
N LEU A 325 4.39 35.51 -13.59
CA LEU A 325 4.13 36.54 -14.57
C LEU A 325 5.35 36.64 -15.49
N THR A 326 5.13 36.53 -16.80
CA THR A 326 6.13 36.84 -17.81
C THR A 326 6.53 38.30 -17.65
N SER A 327 7.82 38.53 -17.46
CA SER A 327 8.42 39.87 -17.39
C SER A 327 8.38 40.58 -18.73
#